data_AF-A0AAN5X8E3-F1
#
_entry.id   AF-A0AAN5X8E3-F1
#
_cell.length_a   1.000
_cell.length_b   1.000
_cell.length_c   1.000
_cell.angle_alpha   90.00
_cell.angle_beta   90.00
_cell.angle_gamma   90.00
#
_symmetry.space_group_name_H-M   'P 1'
#
loop_
_entity.id
_entity.type
_entity.pdbx_description
1 polymer ?
#
loop_
_entity_poly.entity_id
_entity_poly.type
_entity_poly.pdbx_seq_one_letter_code
_entity_poly.pdbx_strand_id
1 'polypeptide(L)'
;MVTPDALFEKILTIEILLSMDGIIPSFSELKLRLTTTLDRFCHSLMTAGAPQEDVDRLCKILCLCIDARAHTMLARQGLSWESHALTHHYYGYHEEPVIVAEVLSPLLQQPACHLDLYAKRLLFLLAALFPTDSALRTLRFQYETAIPSLTCENLVASPVMRPAGNGIIRQGALIAFVILLMAALSGVWWWCVQRLSEQ
;
A
#
# COMPACT_ATOMS: atom_id res chain seq x y z
N MET A 1 1.18 -21.96 14.65
CA MET A 1 2.18 -20.91 14.33
C MET A 1 1.58 -20.01 13.26
N VAL A 2 1.72 -18.69 13.39
CA VAL A 2 1.37 -17.76 12.31
C VAL A 2 2.53 -17.77 11.32
N THR A 3 2.24 -17.84 10.02
CA THR A 3 3.30 -17.89 8.98
C THR A 3 3.93 -16.51 8.76
N PRO A 4 5.20 -16.45 8.30
CA PRO A 4 5.82 -15.19 7.90
C PRO A 4 4.98 -14.42 6.86
N ASP A 5 4.40 -15.13 5.88
CA ASP A 5 3.57 -14.52 4.84
C ASP A 5 2.36 -13.78 5.44
N ALA A 6 1.64 -14.41 6.37
CA ALA A 6 0.46 -13.79 6.99
C ALA A 6 0.80 -12.54 7.81
N LEU A 7 1.98 -12.52 8.44
CA LEU A 7 2.47 -11.36 9.18
C LEU A 7 2.90 -10.25 8.23
N PHE A 8 3.59 -10.59 7.14
CA PHE A 8 3.98 -9.64 6.11
C PHE A 8 2.77 -8.99 5.43
N GLU A 9 1.76 -9.78 5.02
CA GLU A 9 0.52 -9.26 4.44
C GLU A 9 -0.23 -8.33 5.40
N LYS A 10 -0.20 -8.64 6.70
CA LYS A 10 -0.79 -7.76 7.72
C LYS A 10 -0.06 -6.43 7.82
N ILE A 11 1.27 -6.42 7.72
CA ILE A 11 2.07 -5.19 7.70
C ILE A 11 1.76 -4.38 6.43
N LEU A 12 1.72 -5.04 5.26
CA LEU A 12 1.35 -4.38 4.00
C LEU A 12 -0.06 -3.82 4.02
N THR A 13 -1.03 -4.53 4.62
CA THR A 13 -2.40 -4.03 4.77
C THR A 13 -2.42 -2.72 5.57
N ILE A 14 -1.61 -2.62 6.62
CA ILE A 14 -1.49 -1.37 7.39
C ILE A 14 -0.88 -0.26 6.52
N GLU A 15 0.20 -0.55 5.78
CA GLU A 15 0.81 0.42 4.86
C GLU A 15 -0.18 0.93 3.81
N ILE A 16 -0.97 0.04 3.22
CA ILE A 16 -2.00 0.39 2.23
C ILE A 16 -3.07 1.28 2.87
N LEU A 17 -3.55 0.94 4.08
CA LEU A 17 -4.53 1.78 4.79
C LEU A 17 -3.99 3.19 5.06
N LEU A 18 -2.70 3.31 5.42
CA LEU A 18 -2.03 4.60 5.57
C LEU A 18 -1.94 5.35 4.23
N SER A 19 -1.73 4.64 3.11
CA SER A 19 -1.70 5.24 1.77
C SER A 19 -3.04 5.78 1.29
N MET A 20 -4.13 5.26 1.83
CA MET A 20 -5.50 5.65 1.50
C MET A 20 -6.06 6.72 2.44
N ASP A 21 -5.20 7.38 3.24
CA ASP A 21 -5.61 8.34 4.27
C ASP A 21 -6.65 7.74 5.24
N GLY A 22 -6.50 6.45 5.58
CA GLY A 22 -7.38 5.74 6.50
C GLY A 22 -7.42 6.39 7.88
N ILE A 23 -8.57 6.30 8.56
CA ILE A 23 -8.74 6.84 9.91
C ILE A 23 -7.87 6.04 10.89
N ILE A 24 -6.96 6.72 11.57
CA ILE A 24 -6.13 6.14 12.63
C ILE A 24 -6.74 6.54 13.98
N PRO A 25 -7.35 5.60 14.74
CA PRO A 25 -7.98 5.93 16.02
C PRO A 25 -6.96 6.36 17.08
N SER A 26 -5.76 5.78 17.06
CA SER A 26 -4.69 6.03 18.03
C SER A 26 -3.30 5.69 17.45
N PHE A 27 -2.36 6.64 17.49
CA PHE A 27 -0.98 6.42 17.04
C PHE A 27 -0.22 5.45 17.94
N SER A 28 -0.42 5.52 19.25
CA SER A 28 0.22 4.61 20.21
C SER A 28 -0.23 3.17 19.98
N GLU A 29 -1.53 2.96 19.70
CA GLU A 29 -2.07 1.63 19.41
C GLU A 29 -1.56 1.10 18.06
N LEU A 30 -1.52 1.97 17.04
CA LEU A 30 -0.95 1.63 15.74
C LEU A 30 0.52 1.21 15.88
N LYS A 31 1.34 2.01 16.59
CA LYS A 31 2.75 1.70 16.87
C LYS A 31 2.90 0.36 17.60
N LEU A 32 2.11 0.12 18.64
CA LEU A 32 2.13 -1.14 19.38
C LEU A 32 1.79 -2.33 18.47
N ARG A 33 0.79 -2.18 17.61
CA ARG A 33 0.37 -3.23 16.66
C ARG A 33 1.45 -3.51 15.62
N LEU A 34 2.10 -2.47 15.12
CA LEU A 34 3.19 -2.57 14.14
C LEU A 34 4.41 -3.26 14.75
N THR A 35 4.92 -2.76 15.87
CA THR A 35 6.07 -3.35 16.59
C THR A 35 5.82 -4.80 16.95
N THR A 36 4.69 -5.11 17.57
CA THR A 36 4.31 -6.51 17.89
C THR A 36 4.23 -7.41 16.65
N THR A 37 3.79 -6.87 15.50
CA THR A 37 3.69 -7.67 14.26
C THR A 37 5.06 -7.85 13.62
N LEU A 38 5.93 -6.82 13.63
CA LEU A 38 7.31 -6.87 13.16
C LEU A 38 8.16 -7.84 13.98
N ASP A 39 8.05 -7.81 15.31
CA ASP A 39 8.80 -8.72 16.19
C ASP A 39 8.44 -10.19 15.90
N ARG A 40 7.13 -10.47 15.73
CA ARG A 40 6.67 -11.80 15.35
C ARG A 40 7.13 -12.19 13.95
N PHE A 41 7.15 -11.24 13.01
CA PHE A 41 7.58 -11.49 11.64
C PHE A 41 9.07 -11.85 11.60
N CYS A 42 9.90 -11.04 12.24
CA CYS A 42 11.34 -11.27 12.40
C CYS A 42 11.61 -12.64 13.05
N HIS A 43 10.96 -12.92 14.18
CA HIS A 43 11.10 -14.21 14.85
C HIS A 43 10.66 -15.38 13.94
N SER A 44 9.53 -15.24 13.25
CA SER A 44 9.02 -16.28 12.36
C SER A 44 9.96 -16.56 11.19
N LEU A 45 10.57 -15.54 10.58
CA LEU A 45 11.58 -15.70 9.53
C LEU A 45 12.83 -16.41 10.04
N MET A 46 13.36 -15.99 11.19
CA MET A 46 14.54 -16.64 11.79
C MET A 46 14.24 -18.11 12.11
N THR A 47 13.05 -18.44 12.64
CA THR A 47 12.66 -19.84 12.89
C THR A 47 12.49 -20.65 11.60
N ALA A 48 12.17 -20.01 10.48
CA ALA A 48 12.07 -20.64 9.17
C ALA A 48 13.45 -20.85 8.51
N GLY A 49 14.54 -20.38 9.12
CA GLY A 49 15.91 -20.56 8.63
C GLY A 49 16.45 -19.39 7.82
N ALA A 50 15.79 -18.22 7.81
CA ALA A 50 16.28 -17.04 7.12
C ALA A 50 17.57 -16.50 7.80
N PRO A 51 18.58 -16.04 7.03
CA PRO A 51 19.78 -15.42 7.60
C PRO A 51 19.43 -14.18 8.41
N GLN A 52 19.94 -14.08 9.64
CA GLN A 52 19.62 -12.97 10.54
C GLN A 52 19.92 -11.59 9.94
N GLU A 53 21.03 -11.46 9.20
CA GLU A 53 21.41 -10.21 8.53
C GLU A 53 20.39 -9.79 7.46
N ASP A 54 19.89 -10.75 6.67
CA ASP A 54 18.87 -10.47 5.65
C ASP A 54 17.51 -10.15 6.28
N VAL A 55 17.17 -10.80 7.40
CA VAL A 55 15.97 -10.47 8.17
C VAL A 55 16.04 -9.04 8.71
N ASP A 56 17.17 -8.64 9.29
CA ASP A 56 17.35 -7.28 9.81
C ASP A 56 17.26 -6.23 8.68
N ARG A 57 17.93 -6.47 7.55
CA ARG A 57 17.83 -5.61 6.35
C ARG A 57 16.38 -5.44 5.90
N LEU A 58 15.61 -6.55 5.84
CA LEU A 58 14.21 -6.51 5.45
C LEU A 58 13.35 -5.72 6.45
N CYS A 59 13.53 -5.97 7.75
CA CYS A 59 12.82 -5.26 8.82
C CYS A 59 13.13 -3.76 8.83
N LYS A 60 14.39 -3.38 8.59
CA LYS A 60 14.80 -1.97 8.46
C LYS A 60 14.07 -1.28 7.31
N ILE A 61 13.98 -1.93 6.16
CA ILE A 61 13.29 -1.41 4.98
C ILE A 61 11.78 -1.31 5.21
N LEU A 62 11.17 -2.27 5.92
CA LEU A 62 9.77 -2.19 6.34
C LEU A 62 9.51 -0.98 7.25
N CYS A 63 10.39 -0.74 8.23
CA CYS A 63 10.28 0.42 9.11
C CYS A 63 10.34 1.73 8.31
N LEU A 64 11.31 1.85 7.40
CA LEU A 64 11.45 3.02 6.52
C LEU A 64 10.21 3.23 5.64
N CYS A 65 9.67 2.17 5.06
CA CYS A 65 8.47 2.22 4.23
C CYS A 65 7.28 2.78 5.00
N ILE A 66 7.03 2.24 6.20
CA ILE A 66 5.89 2.61 7.03
C ILE A 66 6.06 4.03 7.57
N ASP A 67 7.25 4.39 8.05
CA ASP A 67 7.52 5.74 8.56
C ASP A 67 7.34 6.77 7.44
N ALA A 68 7.94 6.58 6.27
CA ALA A 68 7.79 7.49 5.14
C ALA A 68 6.32 7.67 4.72
N ARG A 69 5.55 6.57 4.73
CA ARG A 69 4.12 6.61 4.45
C ARG A 69 3.35 7.39 5.52
N ALA A 70 3.58 7.10 6.79
CA ALA A 70 2.93 7.76 7.91
C ALA A 70 3.25 9.26 7.93
N HIS A 71 4.51 9.66 7.71
CA HIS A 71 4.90 11.06 7.58
C HIS A 71 4.15 11.76 6.45
N THR A 72 4.07 11.13 5.26
CA THR A 72 3.38 11.72 4.11
C THR A 72 1.89 11.91 4.36
N MET A 73 1.23 10.92 4.97
CA MET A 73 -0.21 10.95 5.26
C MET A 73 -0.53 11.94 6.41
N LEU A 74 0.26 11.93 7.48
CA LEU A 74 0.02 12.78 8.65
C LEU A 74 0.38 14.24 8.42
N ALA A 75 1.41 14.53 7.59
CA ALA A 75 1.75 15.90 7.21
C ALA A 75 0.56 16.61 6.54
N ARG A 76 -0.26 15.89 5.75
CA ARG A 76 -1.48 16.44 5.14
C ARG A 76 -2.55 16.84 6.16
N GLN A 77 -2.49 16.24 7.36
CA GLN A 77 -3.41 16.49 8.46
C GLN A 77 -2.82 17.41 9.54
N GLY A 78 -1.60 17.92 9.35
CA GLY A 78 -0.91 18.73 10.36
C GLY A 78 -0.48 17.95 11.61
N LEU A 79 -0.34 16.62 11.50
CA LEU A 79 0.05 15.72 12.58
C LEU A 79 1.48 15.21 12.36
N SER A 80 2.14 14.77 13.45
CA SER A 80 3.53 14.30 13.42
C SER A 80 3.66 12.84 13.84
N TRP A 81 4.48 12.09 13.08
CA TRP A 81 4.82 10.69 13.35
C TRP A 81 6.11 10.51 14.16
N GLU A 82 6.89 11.58 14.41
CA GLU A 82 8.26 11.51 14.92
C GLU A 82 8.45 10.67 16.20
N SER A 83 7.56 10.83 17.18
CA SER A 83 7.61 10.06 18.44
C SER A 83 7.17 8.60 18.28
N HIS A 84 6.55 8.27 17.15
CA HIS A 84 6.02 6.95 16.81
C HIS A 84 6.83 6.21 15.75
N ALA A 85 7.83 6.87 15.15
CA ALA A 85 8.71 6.31 14.14
C ALA A 85 9.30 4.96 14.56
N LEU A 86 9.15 3.98 13.68
CA LEU A 86 9.62 2.61 13.89
C LEU A 86 11.14 2.52 13.72
N THR A 87 11.68 3.28 12.78
CA THR A 87 13.13 3.40 12.57
C THR A 87 13.83 3.87 13.83
N HIS A 88 13.33 4.92 14.49
CA HIS A 88 13.85 5.39 15.77
C HIS A 88 13.72 4.34 16.88
N HIS A 89 12.63 3.57 16.89
CA HIS A 89 12.39 2.54 17.91
C HIS A 89 13.40 1.38 17.84
N TYR A 90 13.71 0.89 16.64
CA TYR A 90 14.58 -0.27 16.47
C TYR A 90 16.05 0.07 16.20
N TYR A 91 16.31 1.21 15.54
CA TYR A 91 17.62 1.57 15.01
C TYR A 91 18.15 2.90 15.56
N GLY A 92 17.42 3.58 16.44
CA GLY A 92 17.83 4.86 17.03
C GLY A 92 17.81 6.04 16.05
N TYR A 93 18.41 7.15 16.45
CA TYR A 93 18.44 8.42 15.72
C TYR A 93 19.71 8.56 14.84
N HIS A 94 20.05 7.52 14.08
CA HIS A 94 21.20 7.61 13.20
C HIS A 94 20.89 8.47 11.96
N GLU A 95 21.75 9.46 11.70
CA GLU A 95 21.59 10.42 10.59
C GLU A 95 22.05 9.86 9.23
N GLU A 96 22.65 8.66 9.19
CA GLU A 96 23.15 8.09 7.94
C GLU A 96 21.99 7.73 7.01
N PRO A 97 21.96 8.31 5.79
CA PRO A 97 20.88 8.04 4.84
C PRO A 97 20.97 6.58 4.39
N VAL A 98 19.87 5.84 4.59
CA VAL A 98 19.77 4.46 4.14
C VAL A 98 19.56 4.45 2.63
N ILE A 99 20.52 3.91 1.88
CA ILE A 99 20.40 3.73 0.44
C ILE A 99 19.52 2.50 0.17
N VAL A 100 18.23 2.73 0.01
CA VAL A 100 17.18 1.69 -0.10
C VAL A 100 17.49 0.66 -1.18
N ALA A 101 17.99 1.11 -2.34
CA ALA A 101 18.34 0.23 -3.45
C ALA A 101 19.48 -0.75 -3.10
N GLU A 102 20.49 -0.30 -2.37
CA GLU A 102 21.62 -1.14 -1.96
C GLU A 102 21.19 -2.20 -0.95
N VAL A 103 20.27 -1.86 -0.05
CA VAL A 103 19.73 -2.79 0.95
C VAL A 103 18.79 -3.83 0.31
N LEU A 104 17.96 -3.43 -0.67
CA LEU A 104 17.03 -4.33 -1.36
C LEU A 104 17.73 -5.29 -2.33
N SER A 105 18.81 -4.86 -2.99
CA SER A 105 19.51 -5.64 -4.00
C SER A 105 19.88 -7.07 -3.56
N PRO A 106 20.54 -7.30 -2.39
CA PRO A 106 20.85 -8.66 -1.94
C PRO A 106 19.60 -9.46 -1.57
N LEU A 107 18.58 -8.82 -0.99
CA LEU A 107 17.32 -9.50 -0.62
C LEU A 107 16.55 -10.01 -1.83
N LEU A 108 16.57 -9.26 -2.94
CA LEU A 108 15.93 -9.66 -4.20
C LEU A 108 16.62 -10.87 -4.87
N GLN A 109 17.81 -11.25 -4.41
CA GLN A 109 18.56 -12.42 -4.88
C GLN A 109 18.47 -13.59 -3.89
N GLN A 110 17.72 -13.45 -2.80
CA GLN A 110 17.64 -14.42 -1.70
C GLN A 110 16.28 -15.14 -1.72
N PRO A 111 16.16 -16.33 -2.34
CA PRO A 111 14.89 -17.06 -2.40
C PRO A 111 14.51 -17.74 -1.08
N ALA A 112 15.44 -17.82 -0.12
CA ALA A 112 15.19 -18.44 1.18
C ALA A 112 14.03 -17.75 1.89
N CYS A 113 13.09 -18.53 2.41
CA CYS A 113 11.97 -18.05 3.22
C CYS A 113 11.13 -16.93 2.56
N HIS A 114 11.08 -16.89 1.21
CA HIS A 114 10.37 -15.88 0.42
C HIS A 114 10.91 -14.45 0.55
N LEU A 115 12.16 -14.28 1.00
CA LEU A 115 12.78 -12.95 1.17
C LEU A 115 12.79 -12.16 -0.14
N ASP A 116 13.07 -12.81 -1.26
CA ASP A 116 13.00 -12.25 -2.62
C ASP A 116 11.60 -11.71 -2.96
N LEU A 117 10.54 -12.44 -2.61
CA LEU A 117 9.16 -12.03 -2.84
C LEU A 117 8.78 -10.82 -1.98
N TYR A 118 9.17 -10.81 -0.70
CA TYR A 118 8.95 -9.67 0.19
C TYR A 118 9.71 -8.43 -0.29
N ALA A 119 10.98 -8.59 -0.63
CA ALA A 119 11.82 -7.52 -1.16
C ALA A 119 11.26 -6.97 -2.48
N LYS A 120 10.78 -7.84 -3.37
CA LYS A 120 10.15 -7.42 -4.63
C LYS A 120 8.91 -6.59 -4.37
N ARG A 121 8.02 -7.01 -3.47
CA ARG A 121 6.82 -6.22 -3.12
C ARG A 121 7.18 -4.86 -2.52
N LEU A 122 8.18 -4.81 -1.63
CA LEU A 122 8.66 -3.56 -1.05
C LEU A 122 9.30 -2.65 -2.09
N LEU A 123 10.06 -3.18 -3.05
CA LEU A 123 10.63 -2.41 -4.15
C LEU A 123 9.55 -1.62 -4.90
N PHE A 124 8.41 -2.25 -5.21
CA PHE A 124 7.32 -1.56 -5.89
C PHE A 124 6.67 -0.45 -5.03
N LEU A 125 6.49 -0.69 -3.73
CA LEU A 125 5.91 0.30 -2.80
C LEU A 125 6.86 1.49 -2.58
N LEU A 126 8.14 1.21 -2.34
CA LEU A 126 9.16 2.20 -2.06
C LEU A 126 9.46 3.06 -3.29
N ALA A 127 9.47 2.47 -4.49
CA ALA A 127 9.66 3.25 -5.72
C ALA A 127 8.56 4.30 -5.94
N ALA A 128 7.34 4.05 -5.43
CA ALA A 128 6.26 5.03 -5.46
C ALA A 128 6.39 6.09 -4.35
N LEU A 129 6.95 5.72 -3.19
CA LEU A 129 7.23 6.64 -2.07
C LEU A 129 8.41 7.57 -2.34
N PHE A 130 9.42 7.10 -3.05
CA PHE A 130 10.67 7.82 -3.31
C PHE A 130 10.89 8.02 -4.82
N PRO A 131 10.04 8.80 -5.51
CA PRO A 131 10.08 8.91 -6.98
C PRO A 131 11.35 9.59 -7.52
N THR A 132 12.07 10.33 -6.68
CA THR A 132 13.32 11.01 -7.03
C THR A 132 14.53 10.09 -6.96
N ASP A 133 14.46 8.96 -6.27
CA ASP A 133 15.55 8.00 -6.16
C ASP A 133 15.76 7.29 -7.52
N SER A 134 16.84 7.63 -8.21
CA SER A 134 17.18 7.03 -9.49
C SER A 134 17.62 5.57 -9.35
N ALA A 135 18.35 5.21 -8.29
CA ALA A 135 18.83 3.85 -8.10
C ALA A 135 17.67 2.88 -7.87
N LEU A 136 16.70 3.28 -7.05
CA LEU A 136 15.51 2.51 -6.77
C LEU A 136 14.62 2.35 -8.02
N ARG A 137 14.50 3.39 -8.84
CA ARG A 137 13.78 3.31 -10.13
C ARG A 137 14.45 2.37 -11.11
N THR A 138 15.77 2.43 -11.25
CA THR A 138 16.54 1.50 -12.10
C THR A 138 16.35 0.07 -11.63
N LEU A 139 16.46 -0.18 -10.32
CA LEU A 139 16.26 -1.50 -9.74
C LEU A 139 14.83 -2.01 -10.00
N ARG A 140 13.81 -1.16 -9.82
CA ARG A 140 12.43 -1.51 -10.16
C ARG A 140 12.27 -1.88 -11.63
N PHE A 141 12.82 -1.08 -12.55
CA PHE A 141 12.72 -1.35 -13.98
C PHE A 141 13.34 -2.72 -14.35
N GLN A 142 14.49 -3.06 -13.78
CA GLN A 142 15.12 -4.37 -13.98
C GLN A 142 14.17 -5.51 -13.59
N TYR A 143 13.54 -5.43 -12.42
CA TYR A 143 12.63 -6.45 -11.91
C TYR A 143 11.22 -6.43 -12.54
N GLU A 144 10.82 -5.34 -13.19
CA GLU A 144 9.63 -5.27 -14.07
C GLU A 144 9.89 -5.98 -15.40
N THR A 145 11.04 -5.71 -16.04
CA THR A 145 11.39 -6.34 -17.33
C THR A 145 11.75 -7.82 -17.22
N ALA A 146 12.15 -8.27 -16.03
CA ALA A 146 12.45 -9.66 -15.74
C ALA A 146 11.19 -10.51 -15.44
N ILE A 147 9.99 -9.91 -15.41
CA ILE A 147 8.75 -10.69 -15.50
C ILE A 147 8.78 -11.32 -16.90
N PRO A 148 8.95 -12.65 -17.04
CA PRO A 148 8.74 -13.26 -18.34
C PRO A 148 7.32 -12.87 -18.70
N SER A 149 7.12 -12.20 -19.84
CA SER A 149 5.82 -12.21 -20.48
C SER A 149 5.36 -13.67 -20.41
N LEU A 150 4.35 -13.97 -19.60
CA LEU A 150 3.66 -15.23 -19.68
C LEU A 150 3.15 -15.25 -21.11
N THR A 151 3.92 -15.88 -21.98
CA THR A 151 3.56 -16.10 -23.36
C THR A 151 2.21 -16.77 -23.26
N CYS A 152 1.18 -16.08 -23.74
CA CYS A 152 -0.16 -16.59 -23.87
C CYS A 152 -0.15 -17.63 -25.00
N GLU A 153 0.66 -18.68 -24.83
CA GLU A 153 0.82 -19.82 -25.71
C GLU A 153 0.51 -21.04 -24.85
N ASN A 154 -0.77 -21.20 -24.52
CA ASN A 154 -1.45 -22.48 -24.26
C ASN A 154 -2.92 -22.26 -23.84
N LEU A 155 -3.59 -21.26 -24.41
CA LEU A 155 -5.05 -21.16 -24.44
C LEU A 155 -5.56 -21.31 -25.88
N VAL A 156 -5.00 -22.26 -26.63
CA VAL A 156 -5.69 -22.85 -27.79
C VAL A 156 -6.48 -24.06 -27.30
N ALA A 157 -7.54 -23.77 -26.56
CA ALA A 157 -8.68 -24.67 -26.41
C ALA A 157 -9.93 -23.78 -26.45
N SER A 158 -10.52 -23.74 -27.64
CA SER A 158 -11.73 -23.09 -28.13
C SER A 158 -12.67 -22.37 -27.12
N PRO A 159 -13.21 -21.19 -27.49
CA PRO A 159 -14.12 -20.42 -26.67
C PRO A 159 -15.53 -21.01 -26.72
N VAL A 160 -16.04 -21.50 -25.60
CA VAL A 160 -17.50 -21.58 -25.39
C VAL A 160 -17.94 -20.26 -24.77
N MET A 161 -18.48 -19.43 -25.64
CA MET A 161 -19.11 -18.15 -25.33
C MET A 161 -20.26 -18.34 -24.33
N ARG A 162 -20.17 -17.71 -23.16
CA ARG A 162 -21.31 -17.40 -22.29
C ARG A 162 -21.37 -15.88 -22.13
N PRO A 163 -22.50 -15.22 -22.46
CA PRO A 163 -22.59 -13.78 -22.32
C PRO A 163 -22.85 -13.43 -20.86
N ALA A 164 -21.86 -12.85 -20.19
CA ALA A 164 -22.08 -12.12 -18.94
C ALA A 164 -22.35 -10.64 -19.26
N GLY A 165 -23.52 -10.39 -19.87
CA GLY A 165 -24.06 -9.04 -19.97
C GLY A 165 -24.76 -8.70 -18.67
N ASN A 166 -24.19 -7.78 -17.87
CA ASN A 166 -24.91 -6.80 -17.05
C ASN A 166 -23.94 -5.94 -16.22
N GLY A 167 -23.13 -5.12 -16.90
CA GLY A 167 -22.36 -4.04 -16.27
C GLY A 167 -22.76 -2.63 -16.73
N ILE A 168 -23.35 -2.51 -17.92
CA ILE A 168 -23.53 -1.21 -18.60
C ILE A 168 -24.89 -0.56 -18.29
N ILE A 169 -25.89 -1.33 -17.84
CA ILE A 169 -27.25 -0.81 -17.58
C ILE A 169 -27.33 -0.04 -16.23
N ARG A 170 -26.42 -0.33 -15.29
CA ARG A 170 -26.49 0.23 -13.92
C ARG A 170 -25.94 1.66 -13.80
N GLN A 171 -25.08 2.10 -14.72
CA GLN A 171 -24.58 3.49 -14.74
C GLN A 171 -25.58 4.50 -15.31
N GLY A 172 -26.39 4.10 -16.32
CA GLY A 172 -27.42 4.98 -16.89
C GLY A 172 -28.54 5.34 -15.92
N ALA A 173 -28.95 4.40 -15.07
CA ALA A 173 -30.00 4.62 -14.08
C ALA A 173 -29.59 5.62 -12.98
N LEU A 174 -28.32 5.60 -12.55
CA LEU A 174 -27.79 6.55 -11.57
C LEU A 174 -27.72 7.97 -12.13
N ILE A 175 -27.30 8.13 -13.39
CA ILE A 175 -27.25 9.44 -14.05
C ILE A 175 -28.66 10.01 -14.23
N ALA A 176 -29.62 9.19 -14.67
CA ALA A 176 -31.01 9.61 -14.80
C ALA A 176 -31.62 10.04 -13.45
N PHE A 177 -31.30 9.32 -12.37
CA PHE A 177 -31.76 9.66 -11.03
C PHE A 177 -31.19 11.01 -10.54
N VAL A 178 -29.89 11.26 -10.76
CA VAL A 178 -29.26 12.54 -10.39
C VAL A 178 -29.88 13.72 -11.16
N ILE A 179 -30.12 13.56 -12.46
CA ILE A 179 -30.76 14.61 -13.29
C ILE A 179 -32.17 14.91 -12.77
N LEU A 180 -32.95 13.88 -12.45
CA LEU A 180 -34.32 14.04 -11.96
C LEU A 180 -34.36 14.73 -10.59
N LEU A 181 -33.39 14.43 -9.72
CA LEU A 181 -33.26 15.03 -8.40
C LEU A 181 -32.85 16.51 -8.50
N MET A 182 -31.94 16.85 -9.40
CA MET A 182 -31.58 18.25 -9.67
C MET A 182 -32.75 19.06 -10.25
N ALA A 183 -33.54 18.47 -11.16
CA ALA A 183 -34.73 19.11 -11.70
C ALA A 183 -35.79 19.36 -10.61
N ALA A 184 -36.03 18.37 -9.74
CA ALA A 184 -36.97 18.52 -8.61
C ALA A 184 -36.52 19.62 -7.64
N LEU A 185 -35.24 19.66 -7.27
CA LEU A 185 -34.70 20.70 -6.40
C LEU A 185 -34.78 22.10 -7.02
N SER A 186 -34.55 22.22 -8.33
CA SER A 186 -34.69 23.49 -9.04
C SER A 186 -36.15 23.97 -9.10
N GLY A 187 -37.12 23.05 -9.25
CA GLY A 187 -38.54 23.37 -9.21
C GLY A 187 -38.99 23.83 -7.82
N VAL A 188 -38.53 23.14 -6.76
CA VAL A 188 -38.80 23.54 -5.36
C VAL A 188 -38.18 24.90 -5.05
N TRP A 189 -36.95 25.15 -5.51
CA TRP A 189 -36.29 26.44 -5.35
C TRP A 189 -37.08 27.57 -6.02
N TRP A 190 -37.50 27.37 -7.27
CA TRP A 190 -38.29 28.36 -8.00
C TRP A 190 -39.63 28.63 -7.33
N TRP A 191 -40.31 27.59 -6.86
CA TRP A 191 -41.56 27.73 -6.13
C TRP A 191 -41.40 28.50 -4.81
N CYS A 192 -40.33 28.24 -4.06
CA CYS A 192 -39.98 29.01 -2.87
C CYS A 192 -39.73 30.49 -3.17
N VAL A 193 -38.99 30.79 -4.24
CA VAL A 193 -38.71 32.18 -4.67
C VAL A 193 -40.01 32.89 -5.05
N GLN A 194 -40.91 32.22 -5.77
CA GLN A 194 -42.17 32.83 -6.20
C GLN A 194 -43.10 33.12 -5.01
N ARG A 195 -43.18 32.20 -4.04
CA ARG A 195 -43.92 32.41 -2.77
C ARG A 195 -43.37 33.55 -1.92
N LEU A 196 -42.05 33.77 -1.95
CA LEU A 196 -41.41 34.88 -1.24
C LEU A 196 -41.60 36.24 -1.95
N SER A 197 -41.87 36.24 -3.25
CA SER A 197 -42.15 37.47 -4.01
C SER A 197 -43.60 37.96 -3.94
N GLU A 198 -44.52 37.13 -3.44
CA GLU A 198 -45.95 37.46 -3.25
C GLU A 198 -46.28 37.92 -1.82
N GLN A 199 -45.28 38.00 -0.93
CA GLN A 199 -45.36 38.63 0.41
C GLN A 199 -44.73 40.02 0.40
#